data_AF-A0A8S3GCW2-F1
#
_entry.id   AF-A0A8S3GCW2-F1
#
_cell.length_a   1.000
_cell.length_b   1.000
_cell.length_c   1.000
_cell.angle_alpha   90.00
_cell.angle_beta   90.00
_cell.angle_gamma   90.00
#
_symmetry.space_group_name_H-M   'P 1'
#
loop_
_entity.id
_entity.type
_entity.pdbx_description
1 polymer ?
#
loop_
_entity_poly.entity_id
_entity_poly.type
_entity_poly.pdbx_seq_one_letter_code
_entity_poly.pdbx_strand_id
1 'polypeptide(L)'
;MAGSIYRGYDNSSQPSKEYNVAVDIPAAQIVFNASWAYFGLAPLDSTNFMQFYGSEWQTFLTFLNQNKHVQLVIDSYTVWYNNGGKHNDAMKPFSPENGTSTMYDVLAAFLAASYPRAFTTVVQQLPLIVTQDGFTR
;
A
#
# COMPACT_ATOMS: atom_id res chain seq x y z
N MET A 1 6.47 1.95 -0.81
CA MET A 1 5.12 2.46 -1.04
C MET A 1 5.23 3.97 -0.98
N ALA A 2 4.79 4.68 -2.02
CA ALA A 2 4.83 6.15 -2.05
C ALA A 2 4.03 6.70 -3.22
N GLY A 3 3.60 7.95 -3.10
CA GLY A 3 3.10 8.77 -4.20
C GLY A 3 1.62 8.56 -4.57
N SER A 4 1.12 9.51 -5.35
CA SER A 4 -0.27 9.61 -5.80
C SER A 4 -0.27 10.36 -7.12
N ILE A 5 -0.68 9.68 -8.21
CA ILE A 5 -0.48 10.15 -9.58
C ILE A 5 -1.79 10.68 -10.18
N TYR A 6 -2.82 9.83 -10.22
CA TYR A 6 -4.15 10.17 -10.74
C TYR A 6 -5.23 10.15 -9.64
N ARG A 7 -5.01 9.41 -8.55
CA ARG A 7 -5.96 9.28 -7.43
C ARG A 7 -5.32 9.61 -6.09
N GLY A 8 -6.05 10.32 -5.24
CA GLY A 8 -5.68 10.64 -3.87
C GLY A 8 -6.11 9.57 -2.87
N TYR A 9 -5.99 9.86 -1.57
CA TYR A 9 -6.53 8.99 -0.52
C TYR A 9 -8.03 8.75 -0.70
N ASP A 10 -8.53 7.63 -0.16
CA ASP A 10 -9.94 7.24 -0.17
C ASP A 10 -10.56 7.19 -1.57
N ASN A 11 -9.74 6.83 -2.56
CA ASN A 11 -10.14 6.80 -3.96
C ASN A 11 -10.62 8.17 -4.50
N SER A 12 -10.14 9.26 -3.92
CA SER A 12 -10.35 10.62 -4.43
C SER A 12 -9.88 10.72 -5.89
N SER A 13 -10.67 11.41 -6.73
CA SER A 13 -10.30 11.70 -8.12
C SER A 13 -9.22 12.78 -8.26
N GLN A 14 -8.82 13.40 -7.14
CA GLN A 14 -7.74 14.37 -7.10
C GLN A 14 -6.51 13.74 -6.44
N PRO A 15 -5.33 13.77 -7.09
CA PRO A 15 -4.09 13.34 -6.48
C PRO A 15 -3.82 14.05 -5.15
N SER A 16 -3.15 13.36 -4.24
CA SER A 16 -2.79 13.86 -2.91
C SER A 16 -1.28 14.03 -2.81
N LYS A 17 -0.85 14.86 -1.86
CA LYS A 17 0.52 14.81 -1.35
C LYS A 17 0.60 13.59 -0.45
N GLU A 18 0.94 12.45 -1.05
CA GLU A 18 1.03 11.19 -0.31
C GLU A 18 2.07 11.32 0.81
N TYR A 19 1.74 10.79 1.98
CA TYR A 19 2.45 11.01 3.24
C TYR A 19 3.96 10.77 3.14
N ASN A 20 4.39 9.63 2.59
CA ASN A 20 5.82 9.29 2.50
C ASN A 20 6.60 10.23 1.57
N VAL A 21 5.94 10.81 0.56
CA VAL A 21 6.54 11.87 -0.28
C VAL A 21 6.52 13.22 0.45
N ALA A 22 5.40 13.55 1.08
CA ALA A 22 5.17 14.87 1.68
C ALA A 22 6.00 15.13 2.94
N VAL A 23 6.31 14.08 3.71
CA VAL A 23 7.07 14.19 4.95
C VAL A 23 8.54 14.58 4.71
N ASP A 24 9.12 14.19 3.56
CA ASP A 24 10.48 14.55 3.17
C ASP A 24 10.59 14.71 1.64
N ILE A 25 10.12 15.87 1.15
CA ILE A 25 10.14 16.20 -0.28
C ILE A 25 11.56 16.18 -0.86
N PRO A 26 12.59 16.79 -0.22
CA PRO A 26 13.96 16.72 -0.75
C PRO A 26 14.49 15.30 -0.90
N ALA A 27 14.28 14.41 0.08
CA ALA A 27 14.71 13.03 -0.02
C ALA A 27 13.95 12.28 -1.13
N ALA A 28 12.64 12.49 -1.24
CA ALA A 28 11.83 11.90 -2.30
C ALA A 28 12.30 12.35 -3.69
N GLN A 29 12.64 13.64 -3.86
CA GLN A 29 13.23 14.16 -5.10
C GLN A 29 14.56 13.50 -5.45
N ILE A 30 15.44 13.27 -4.46
CA ILE A 30 16.71 12.58 -4.68
C ILE A 30 16.45 11.15 -5.16
N VAL A 31 15.53 10.42 -4.52
CA VAL A 31 15.19 9.04 -4.89
C VAL A 31 14.61 8.97 -6.30
N PHE A 32 13.65 9.82 -6.63
CA PHE A 32 12.99 9.79 -7.95
C PHE A 32 13.93 10.18 -9.10
N ASN A 33 14.91 11.05 -8.85
CA ASN A 33 15.88 11.47 -9.88
C ASN A 33 17.14 10.58 -9.94
N ALA A 34 17.27 9.57 -9.07
CA ALA A 34 18.44 8.71 -9.08
C ALA A 34 18.45 7.77 -10.31
N SER A 35 19.65 7.38 -10.75
CA SER A 35 19.83 6.48 -11.89
C SER A 35 19.63 5.01 -11.51
N TRP A 36 18.38 4.64 -11.21
CA TRP A 36 18.01 3.26 -10.89
C TRP A 36 18.10 2.36 -12.12
N ALA A 37 18.61 1.14 -11.95
CA ALA A 37 18.47 0.08 -12.96
C ALA A 37 17.00 -0.34 -13.13
N TYR A 38 16.26 -0.38 -12.03
CA TYR A 38 14.82 -0.54 -12.00
C TYR A 38 14.24 0.23 -10.81
N PHE A 39 13.13 0.94 -11.03
CA PHE A 39 12.39 1.64 -9.99
C PHE A 39 10.89 1.36 -10.15
N GLY A 40 10.28 0.84 -9.09
CA GLY A 40 8.86 0.49 -9.04
C GLY A 40 8.15 1.24 -7.92
N LEU A 41 6.96 1.74 -8.22
CA LEU A 41 6.13 2.48 -7.29
C LEU A 41 4.83 1.72 -7.00
N ALA A 42 4.40 1.74 -5.75
CA ALA A 42 3.04 1.38 -5.34
C ALA A 42 2.36 2.66 -4.84
N PRO A 43 1.77 3.46 -5.75
CA PRO A 43 1.09 4.71 -5.40
C PRO A 43 -0.36 4.46 -4.95
N LEU A 44 -1.00 5.51 -4.44
CA LEU A 44 -2.42 5.50 -4.06
C LEU A 44 -3.35 4.99 -5.18
N ASP A 45 -2.98 5.20 -6.43
CA ASP A 45 -3.69 4.70 -7.61
C ASP A 45 -3.93 3.18 -7.59
N SER A 46 -3.04 2.41 -6.95
CA SER A 46 -3.18 0.96 -6.79
C SER A 46 -3.41 0.56 -5.34
N THR A 47 -2.73 1.18 -4.38
CA THR A 47 -2.81 0.76 -2.97
C THR A 47 -4.17 0.98 -2.35
N ASN A 48 -4.92 2.01 -2.76
CA ASN A 48 -6.27 2.28 -2.25
C ASN A 48 -7.22 1.09 -2.41
N PHE A 49 -6.97 0.23 -3.38
CA PHE A 49 -7.81 -0.92 -3.69
C PHE A 49 -7.27 -2.22 -3.09
N MET A 50 -6.10 -2.19 -2.45
CA MET A 50 -5.53 -3.37 -1.82
C MET A 50 -6.14 -3.57 -0.44
N GLN A 51 -7.07 -4.50 -0.35
CA GLN A 51 -7.71 -4.91 0.88
C GLN A 51 -8.00 -6.41 0.82
N PHE A 52 -7.59 -7.16 1.86
CA PHE A 52 -8.13 -8.50 2.08
C PHE A 52 -9.45 -8.41 2.83
N TYR A 53 -10.49 -9.00 2.27
CA TYR A 53 -11.85 -9.01 2.81
C TYR A 53 -12.57 -10.29 2.33
N GLY A 54 -13.68 -10.65 2.97
CA GLY A 54 -14.55 -11.73 2.47
C GLY A 54 -13.87 -13.10 2.48
N SER A 55 -14.10 -13.91 1.44
CA SER A 55 -13.65 -15.30 1.35
C SER A 55 -12.14 -15.47 1.50
N GLU A 56 -11.37 -14.56 0.93
CA GLU A 56 -9.92 -14.56 0.93
C GLU A 56 -9.40 -14.35 2.36
N TRP A 57 -9.99 -13.41 3.09
CA TRP A 57 -9.65 -13.18 4.50
C TRP A 57 -10.07 -14.35 5.39
N GLN A 58 -11.30 -14.87 5.20
CA GLN A 58 -11.76 -16.03 5.96
C GLN A 58 -10.87 -17.25 5.74
N THR A 59 -10.44 -17.48 4.50
CA THR A 59 -9.49 -18.55 4.17
C THR A 59 -8.17 -18.33 4.91
N PHE A 60 -7.64 -17.11 4.93
CA PHE A 60 -6.43 -16.77 5.69
C PHE A 60 -6.58 -17.06 7.19
N LEU A 61 -7.72 -16.71 7.79
CA LEU A 61 -8.00 -16.97 9.20
C LEU A 61 -8.06 -18.46 9.57
N THR A 62 -8.38 -19.36 8.63
CA THR A 62 -8.36 -20.81 8.91
C THR A 62 -6.98 -21.31 9.33
N PHE A 63 -5.91 -20.59 8.96
CA PHE A 63 -4.53 -20.93 9.31
C PHE A 63 -4.08 -20.38 10.68
N LEU A 64 -4.91 -19.62 11.39
CA LEU A 64 -4.55 -18.95 12.65
C LEU A 64 -3.94 -19.91 13.68
N ASN A 65 -4.56 -21.07 13.85
CA ASN A 65 -4.11 -22.09 14.80
C ASN A 65 -3.18 -23.16 14.17
N GLN A 66 -2.81 -22.97 12.90
CA GLN A 66 -2.03 -23.94 12.12
C GLN A 66 -0.65 -23.39 11.75
N ASN A 67 -0.47 -22.07 11.75
CA ASN A 67 0.76 -21.42 11.31
C ASN A 67 1.13 -20.24 12.24
N LYS A 68 2.32 -20.33 12.86
CA LYS A 68 2.83 -19.32 13.80
C LYS A 68 3.03 -17.94 13.17
N HIS A 69 3.31 -17.85 11.87
CA HIS A 69 3.41 -16.57 11.17
C HIS A 69 2.04 -15.92 10.98
N VAL A 70 1.03 -16.72 10.63
CA VAL A 70 -0.35 -16.23 10.53
C VAL A 70 -0.84 -15.75 11.90
N GLN A 71 -0.59 -16.54 12.95
CA GLN A 71 -0.88 -16.14 14.32
C GLN A 71 -0.23 -14.80 14.69
N LEU A 72 1.07 -14.66 14.46
CA LEU A 72 1.80 -13.42 14.75
C LEU A 72 1.20 -12.21 14.00
N VAL A 73 0.85 -12.38 12.72
CA VAL A 73 0.26 -11.32 11.91
C VAL A 73 -1.09 -10.90 12.48
N ILE A 74 -1.97 -11.85 12.79
CA ILE A 74 -3.31 -11.56 13.32
C ILE A 74 -3.23 -10.96 14.72
N ASP A 75 -2.38 -11.47 15.60
CA ASP A 75 -2.20 -10.94 16.94
C ASP A 75 -1.69 -9.49 16.89
N SER A 76 -0.67 -9.23 16.06
CA SER A 76 -0.11 -7.88 15.88
C SER A 76 -1.12 -6.92 15.27
N TYR A 77 -1.86 -7.39 14.25
CA TYR A 77 -2.92 -6.61 13.61
C TYR A 77 -4.05 -6.29 14.59
N THR A 78 -4.45 -7.23 15.44
CA THR A 78 -5.49 -7.03 16.45
C THR A 78 -5.06 -6.01 17.50
N VAL A 79 -3.81 -6.07 17.96
CA VAL A 79 -3.23 -5.04 18.86
C VAL A 79 -3.23 -3.67 18.18
N TRP A 80 -2.74 -3.58 16.94
CA TRP A 80 -2.74 -2.33 16.18
C TRP A 80 -4.15 -1.75 15.98
N TYR A 81 -5.11 -2.60 15.60
CA TYR A 81 -6.51 -2.22 15.38
C TYR A 81 -7.11 -1.57 16.63
N ASN A 82 -6.92 -2.22 17.78
CA ASN A 82 -7.44 -1.77 19.07
C ASN A 82 -6.77 -0.49 19.58
N ASN A 83 -5.53 -0.22 19.17
CA ASN A 83 -4.76 0.97 19.56
C ASN A 83 -4.87 2.14 18.56
N GLY A 84 -5.95 2.19 17.78
CA GLY A 84 -6.28 3.34 16.92
C GLY A 84 -6.34 3.01 15.43
N GLY A 85 -5.77 1.86 15.02
CA GLY A 85 -5.81 1.42 13.62
C GLY A 85 -7.22 1.23 13.05
N LYS A 86 -8.23 1.01 13.91
CA LYS A 86 -9.65 0.98 13.54
C LYS A 86 -10.18 2.27 12.90
N HIS A 87 -9.46 3.39 13.04
CA HIS A 87 -9.83 4.69 12.48
C HIS A 87 -9.20 4.95 11.10
N ASN A 88 -8.37 4.03 10.59
CA ASN A 88 -7.82 4.13 9.25
C ASN A 88 -8.87 3.79 8.19
N ASP A 89 -8.62 4.25 6.97
CA ASP A 89 -9.54 4.06 5.85
C ASP A 89 -9.36 2.72 5.12
N ALA A 90 -10.46 2.27 4.53
CA ALA A 90 -10.54 1.10 3.66
C ALA A 90 -11.77 1.16 2.75
N MET A 91 -11.71 0.47 1.61
CA MET A 91 -12.83 0.41 0.66
C MET A 91 -14.04 -0.37 1.19
N LYS A 92 -13.83 -1.30 2.13
CA LYS A 92 -14.86 -2.07 2.82
C LYS A 92 -14.67 -1.95 4.34
N PRO A 93 -15.76 -2.05 5.14
CA PRO A 93 -15.65 -2.13 6.59
C PRO A 93 -14.68 -3.24 7.01
N PHE A 94 -13.89 -3.01 8.05
CA PHE A 94 -12.90 -3.97 8.49
C PHE A 94 -12.78 -4.09 10.01
N SER A 95 -12.36 -5.27 10.43
CA SER A 95 -11.93 -5.68 11.76
C SER A 95 -11.08 -6.94 11.61
N PRO A 96 -10.27 -7.32 12.60
CA PRO A 96 -9.51 -8.56 12.57
C PRO A 96 -10.31 -9.81 12.15
N GLU A 97 -11.62 -9.83 12.44
CA GLU A 97 -12.53 -10.93 12.12
C GLU A 97 -13.01 -10.93 10.65
N ASN A 98 -13.10 -9.79 9.98
CA ASN A 98 -13.78 -9.69 8.68
C ASN A 98 -12.91 -9.11 7.54
N GLY A 99 -11.78 -8.48 7.84
CA GLY A 99 -10.87 -7.98 6.81
C GLY A 99 -9.74 -7.10 7.34
N THR A 100 -9.02 -6.51 6.39
CA THR A 100 -7.90 -5.58 6.65
C THR A 100 -8.33 -4.15 6.40
N SER A 101 -7.59 -3.19 6.96
CA SER A 101 -7.60 -1.81 6.45
C SER A 101 -6.96 -1.76 5.05
N THR A 102 -6.81 -0.57 4.45
CA THR A 102 -6.04 -0.43 3.20
C THR A 102 -4.59 -0.90 3.41
N MET A 103 -4.14 -1.85 2.59
CA MET A 103 -2.86 -2.55 2.73
C MET A 103 -1.76 -1.88 1.88
N TYR A 104 -1.44 -0.63 2.21
CA TYR A 104 -0.48 0.22 1.50
C TYR A 104 0.88 -0.45 1.28
N ASP A 105 1.60 -0.76 2.36
CA ASP A 105 2.98 -1.25 2.29
C ASP A 105 3.06 -2.69 1.79
N VAL A 106 2.04 -3.49 2.10
CA VAL A 106 1.99 -4.90 1.71
C VAL A 106 1.91 -5.06 0.20
N LEU A 107 1.19 -4.17 -0.51
CA LEU A 107 1.21 -4.18 -1.98
C LEU A 107 2.62 -3.95 -2.52
N ALA A 108 3.37 -2.98 -1.97
CA ALA A 108 4.73 -2.70 -2.40
C ALA A 108 5.66 -3.91 -2.16
N ALA A 109 5.57 -4.55 -0.99
CA ALA A 109 6.35 -5.74 -0.66
C ALA A 109 6.00 -6.93 -1.58
N PHE A 110 4.71 -7.15 -1.85
CA PHE A 110 4.24 -8.19 -2.76
C PHE A 110 4.74 -7.96 -4.19
N LEU A 111 4.64 -6.72 -4.69
CA LEU A 111 5.14 -6.35 -6.02
C LEU A 111 6.64 -6.59 -6.10
N ALA A 112 7.43 -6.15 -5.12
CA ALA A 112 8.88 -6.39 -5.09
C ALA A 112 9.23 -7.89 -5.15
N ALA A 113 8.51 -8.74 -4.40
CA ALA A 113 8.74 -10.19 -4.39
C ALA A 113 8.30 -10.89 -5.69
N SER A 114 7.38 -10.29 -6.46
CA SER A 114 6.83 -10.85 -7.69
C SER A 114 7.41 -10.22 -8.97
N TYR A 115 8.33 -9.27 -8.84
CA TYR A 115 8.88 -8.44 -9.91
C TYR A 115 9.99 -9.11 -10.74
N PRO A 116 9.71 -10.24 -11.39
CA PRO A 116 9.66 -10.11 -12.85
C PRO A 116 8.39 -10.68 -13.48
N ARG A 117 7.58 -11.43 -12.72
CA ARG A 117 6.40 -12.13 -13.23
C ARG A 117 5.17 -11.22 -13.37
N ALA A 118 5.08 -10.16 -12.56
CA ALA A 118 3.95 -9.23 -12.58
C ALA A 118 4.13 -8.03 -13.53
N PHE A 119 5.33 -7.78 -14.05
CA PHE A 119 5.62 -6.53 -14.76
C PHE A 119 4.80 -6.33 -16.04
N THR A 120 4.51 -7.40 -16.77
CA THR A 120 3.88 -7.32 -18.10
C THR A 120 2.36 -7.08 -18.06
N THR A 121 1.72 -7.14 -16.90
CA THR A 121 0.25 -7.09 -16.79
C THR A 121 -0.29 -5.98 -15.90
N VAL A 122 0.49 -5.45 -14.94
CA VAL A 122 -0.02 -4.52 -13.92
C VAL A 122 0.80 -3.23 -13.74
N VAL A 123 1.77 -2.96 -14.63
CA VAL A 123 2.67 -1.81 -14.50
C VAL A 123 2.62 -0.94 -15.75
N GLN A 124 2.56 0.38 -15.53
CA GLN A 124 2.73 1.41 -16.56
C GLN A 124 4.04 2.16 -16.30
N GLN A 125 4.84 2.38 -17.35
CA GLN A 125 6.02 3.24 -17.26
C GLN A 125 5.61 4.71 -17.39
N LEU A 126 6.06 5.52 -16.45
CA LEU A 126 5.79 6.96 -16.38
C LEU A 126 7.07 7.71 -16.00
N PRO A 127 7.35 8.89 -16.61
CA PRO A 127 8.51 9.71 -16.28
C PRO A 127 8.24 10.57 -15.03
N LEU A 128 8.05 9.92 -13.89
CA LEU A 128 7.59 10.58 -12.67
C LEU A 128 8.67 11.44 -12.01
N ILE A 129 8.25 12.60 -11.49
CA ILE A 129 9.02 13.48 -10.60
C ILE A 129 8.25 13.75 -9.31
N VAL A 130 8.97 14.24 -8.30
CA VAL A 130 8.37 14.84 -7.10
C VAL A 130 8.45 16.36 -7.22
N THR A 131 7.30 17.03 -7.24
CA THR A 131 7.22 18.49 -7.33
C THR A 131 7.67 19.15 -6.03
N GLN A 132 8.05 20.43 -6.09
CA GLN A 132 8.49 21.20 -4.91
C GLN A 132 7.42 21.26 -3.80
N ASP A 133 6.15 21.15 -4.17
CA ASP A 133 5.03 21.14 -3.24
C ASP A 133 4.58 19.73 -2.82
N GLY A 134 5.29 18.67 -3.24
CA GLY A 134 5.13 17.31 -2.71
C GLY A 134 4.14 16.41 -3.46
N PHE A 135 3.82 16.72 -4.71
CA PHE A 135 3.04 15.82 -5.59
C PHE A 135 3.96 14.91 -6.41
N THR A 136 3.45 13.74 -6.79
CA THR A 136 4.09 12.82 -7.74
C THR A 136 3.44 12.95 -9.11
N ARG A 137 4.20 13.30 -10.16
CA ARG A 137 3.65 13.57 -11.50
C ARG A 137 4.56 13.11 -12.61
#